data_AF-A0A3E4Z4G6-F1
#
_entry.id   AF-A0A3E4Z4G6-F1
#
_cell.length_a   1.000
_cell.length_b   1.000
_cell.length_c   1.000
_cell.angle_alpha   90.00
_cell.angle_beta   90.00
_cell.angle_gamma   90.00
#
_symmetry.space_group_name_H-M   'P 1'
#
loop_
_entity.id
_entity.type
_entity.pdbx_description
1 polymer ?
#
loop_
_entity_poly.entity_id
_entity_poly.type
_entity_poly.pdbx_seq_one_letter_code
_entity_poly.pdbx_strand_id
1 'polypeptide(L)'
;MLKTILAISGKPGLYKLISQAKNMLIVETVSAEKKRVPVYASDKVISLGDIAMYTDAEEVALGEVLESVKKKENGNVTSLDYKKASAEELHAFMAEVLPNYDRDRVHTSDIKKLIQWYNLLVSNGETDFVETEKAAE
;
A
#
# COMPACT_ATOMS: atom_id res chain seq x y z
N MET A 1 -12.52 2.66 -1.98
CA MET A 1 -11.83 2.44 -3.30
C MET A 1 -10.65 1.44 -3.26
N LEU A 2 -9.88 1.37 -2.17
CA LEU A 2 -8.73 0.45 -2.04
C LEU A 2 -9.04 -1.05 -2.21
N LYS A 3 -10.28 -1.50 -1.96
CA LYS A 3 -10.69 -2.91 -2.16
C LYS A 3 -10.56 -3.37 -3.62
N THR A 4 -10.55 -2.45 -4.57
CA THR A 4 -10.34 -2.76 -6.00
C THR A 4 -8.87 -2.79 -6.40
N ILE A 5 -7.97 -2.30 -5.55
CA ILE A 5 -6.52 -2.33 -5.79
C ILE A 5 -5.95 -3.59 -5.15
N LEU A 6 -5.22 -4.33 -5.95
CA LEU A 6 -4.64 -5.63 -5.66
C LEU A 6 -3.12 -5.52 -5.68
N ALA A 7 -2.49 -6.05 -4.64
CA ALA A 7 -1.07 -6.34 -4.60
C ALA A 7 -0.86 -7.82 -4.95
N ILE A 8 0.09 -8.09 -5.83
CA ILE A 8 0.41 -9.46 -6.24
C ILE A 8 1.81 -9.79 -5.73
N SER A 9 1.90 -10.75 -4.82
CA SER A 9 3.19 -11.15 -4.28
C SER A 9 4.06 -11.76 -5.39
N GLY A 10 5.27 -11.23 -5.58
CA GLY A 10 6.21 -11.66 -6.62
C GLY A 10 6.16 -10.83 -7.90
N LYS A 11 5.18 -9.93 -8.07
CA LYS A 11 5.17 -8.95 -9.15
C LYS A 11 5.31 -7.53 -8.58
N PRO A 12 6.25 -6.72 -9.08
CA PRO A 12 6.36 -5.34 -8.65
C PRO A 12 5.19 -4.53 -9.21
N GLY A 13 4.55 -3.74 -8.35
CA GLY A 13 3.47 -2.84 -8.77
C GLY A 13 2.16 -3.05 -8.01
N LEU A 14 1.18 -2.25 -8.39
CA LEU A 14 -0.21 -2.36 -7.96
C LEU A 14 -1.10 -2.59 -9.17
N TYR A 15 -2.22 -3.25 -8.95
CA TYR A 15 -3.11 -3.68 -10.01
C TYR A 15 -4.56 -3.37 -9.64
N LYS A 16 -5.30 -2.74 -10.52
CA LYS A 16 -6.72 -2.48 -10.34
C LYS A 16 -7.54 -3.63 -10.91
N LEU A 17 -8.43 -4.21 -10.13
CA LEU A 17 -9.36 -5.22 -10.60
C LEU A 17 -10.34 -4.60 -11.60
N ILE A 18 -10.38 -5.13 -12.82
CA ILE A 18 -11.33 -4.72 -13.87
C ILE A 18 -12.49 -5.70 -13.97
N SER A 19 -12.18 -7.00 -14.00
CA SER A 19 -13.19 -8.04 -14.13
C SER A 19 -12.71 -9.37 -13.55
N GLN A 20 -13.65 -10.21 -13.13
CA GLN A 20 -13.40 -11.53 -12.59
C GLN A 20 -13.95 -12.58 -13.56
N ALA A 21 -13.11 -13.52 -13.96
CA ALA A 21 -13.48 -14.69 -14.76
C ALA A 21 -13.29 -15.97 -13.94
N LYS A 22 -13.80 -17.10 -14.46
CA LYS A 22 -13.97 -18.35 -13.70
C LYS A 22 -12.70 -18.84 -12.98
N ASN A 23 -11.52 -18.66 -13.58
CA ASN A 23 -10.22 -19.07 -13.02
C ASN A 23 -9.15 -17.96 -13.07
N MET A 24 -9.52 -16.72 -13.37
CA MET A 24 -8.58 -15.62 -13.55
C MET A 24 -9.22 -14.26 -13.28
N LEU A 25 -8.41 -13.32 -12.81
CA LEU A 25 -8.77 -11.93 -12.62
C LEU A 25 -8.15 -11.12 -13.76
N ILE A 26 -8.95 -10.30 -14.42
CA ILE A 26 -8.45 -9.30 -15.37
C ILE A 26 -8.17 -8.05 -14.55
N VAL A 27 -6.89 -7.72 -14.43
CA VAL A 27 -6.44 -6.53 -13.72
C VAL A 27 -5.76 -5.56 -14.67
N GLU A 28 -5.75 -4.29 -14.31
CA GLU A 28 -5.05 -3.23 -15.02
C GLU A 28 -3.90 -2.73 -14.14
N THR A 29 -2.70 -2.59 -14.70
CA THR A 29 -1.56 -2.05 -13.96
C THR A 29 -1.83 -0.61 -13.53
N VAL A 30 -1.60 -0.28 -12.25
CA VAL A 30 -1.62 1.09 -11.73
C VAL A 30 -0.29 1.76 -12.13
N SER A 31 -0.20 2.11 -13.40
CA SER A 31 0.97 2.71 -14.04
C SER A 31 0.51 3.52 -15.25
N ALA A 32 1.33 4.45 -15.73
CA ALA A 32 0.99 5.31 -16.88
C ALA A 32 0.55 4.53 -18.13
N GLU A 33 1.06 3.32 -18.33
CA GLU A 33 0.72 2.45 -19.47
C GLU A 33 -0.66 1.77 -19.37
N LYS A 34 -1.27 1.68 -18.18
CA LYS A 34 -2.59 1.04 -17.94
C LYS A 34 -2.77 -0.28 -18.70
N LYS A 35 -1.78 -1.16 -18.65
CA LYS A 35 -1.80 -2.45 -19.33
C LYS A 35 -2.70 -3.43 -18.60
N ARG A 36 -3.55 -4.13 -19.35
CA ARG A 36 -4.39 -5.20 -18.82
C ARG A 36 -3.59 -6.50 -18.79
N VAL A 37 -3.53 -7.10 -17.62
CA VAL A 37 -2.78 -8.33 -17.36
C VAL A 37 -3.73 -9.37 -16.77
N PRO A 38 -3.75 -10.60 -17.32
CA PRO A 38 -4.45 -11.70 -16.67
C PRO A 38 -3.65 -12.17 -15.45
N VAL A 39 -4.33 -12.29 -14.32
CA VAL A 39 -3.78 -12.80 -13.07
C VAL A 39 -4.55 -14.07 -12.71
N TYR A 40 -3.82 -15.13 -12.41
CA TYR A 40 -4.43 -16.44 -12.17
C TYR A 40 -4.63 -16.65 -10.67
N ALA A 41 -5.55 -17.54 -10.29
CA ALA A 41 -5.76 -17.90 -8.88
C ALA A 41 -4.50 -18.47 -8.20
N SER A 42 -3.52 -18.95 -8.98
CA SER A 42 -2.21 -19.40 -8.48
C SER A 42 -1.29 -18.26 -8.02
N ASP A 43 -1.49 -17.04 -8.54
CA ASP A 43 -0.77 -15.86 -8.06
C ASP A 43 -1.32 -15.49 -6.68
N LYS A 44 -0.44 -15.17 -5.72
CA LYS A 44 -0.86 -14.70 -4.39
C LYS A 44 -1.35 -13.26 -4.47
N VAL A 45 -2.62 -13.10 -4.80
CA VAL A 45 -3.31 -11.80 -4.91
C VAL A 45 -3.90 -11.43 -3.57
N ILE A 46 -3.61 -10.21 -3.11
CA ILE A 46 -4.12 -9.65 -1.85
C ILE A 46 -4.68 -8.27 -2.15
N SER A 47 -5.90 -7.98 -1.68
CA SER A 47 -6.49 -6.65 -1.80
C SER A 47 -5.80 -5.69 -0.85
N LEU A 48 -5.41 -4.49 -1.31
CA LEU A 48 -4.81 -3.50 -0.41
C LEU A 48 -5.71 -3.14 0.77
N GLY A 49 -7.02 -3.13 0.54
CA GLY A 49 -8.02 -2.89 1.59
C GLY A 49 -8.13 -4.01 2.64
N ASP A 50 -7.61 -5.22 2.36
CA ASP A 50 -7.55 -6.33 3.32
C ASP A 50 -6.24 -6.34 4.11
N ILE A 51 -5.27 -5.49 3.74
CA ILE A 51 -3.99 -5.42 4.43
C ILE A 51 -4.14 -4.47 5.63
N ALA A 52 -3.77 -4.96 6.80
CA ALA A 52 -3.61 -4.18 8.02
C ALA A 52 -2.19 -4.35 8.57
N MET A 53 -1.71 -3.35 9.28
CA MET A 53 -0.47 -3.40 10.04
C MET A 53 -0.76 -3.57 11.51
N TYR A 54 0.03 -4.44 12.15
CA TYR A 54 -0.04 -4.66 13.58
C TYR A 54 0.61 -3.50 14.33
N THR A 55 -0.08 -3.05 15.37
CA THR A 55 0.39 -2.11 16.37
C THR A 55 0.46 -2.83 17.72
N ASP A 56 1.02 -2.17 18.72
CA ASP A 56 1.25 -2.76 20.06
C ASP A 56 -0.02 -3.38 20.68
N ALA A 57 -1.20 -2.82 20.38
CA ALA A 57 -2.48 -3.27 20.91
C ALA A 57 -3.54 -3.61 19.84
N GLU A 58 -3.45 -3.03 18.64
CA GLU A 58 -4.52 -3.09 17.62
C GLU A 58 -3.97 -3.35 16.21
N GLU A 59 -4.86 -3.58 15.24
CA GLU A 59 -4.53 -3.63 13.82
C GLU A 59 -5.05 -2.39 13.11
N VAL A 60 -4.16 -1.66 12.42
CA VAL A 60 -4.50 -0.44 11.69
C VAL A 60 -4.51 -0.75 10.21
N ALA A 61 -5.62 -0.42 9.53
CA ALA A 61 -5.75 -0.64 8.10
C ALA A 61 -4.64 0.09 7.34
N LEU A 62 -4.09 -0.56 6.30
CA LEU A 62 -3.01 0.03 5.50
C LEU A 62 -3.40 1.39 4.90
N GLY A 63 -4.67 1.57 4.56
CA GLY A 63 -5.21 2.84 4.06
C GLY A 63 -4.99 4.00 5.03
N GLU A 64 -5.22 3.80 6.33
CA GLU A 64 -5.00 4.81 7.36
C GLU A 64 -3.53 5.19 7.47
N VAL A 65 -2.64 4.19 7.40
CA VAL A 65 -1.20 4.43 7.45
C VAL A 65 -0.73 5.19 6.21
N LEU A 66 -1.24 4.84 5.03
CA LEU A 66 -0.98 5.58 3.78
C LEU A 66 -1.49 7.02 3.87
N GLU A 67 -2.61 7.27 4.56
CA GLU A 67 -3.11 8.62 4.80
C GLU A 67 -2.19 9.42 5.74
N SER A 68 -1.71 8.82 6.83
CA SER A 68 -0.71 9.44 7.71
C SER A 68 0.57 9.80 6.96
N VAL A 69 1.04 8.90 6.09
CA VAL A 69 2.17 9.16 5.17
C VAL A 69 1.84 10.32 4.23
N LYS A 70 0.64 10.34 3.64
CA LYS A 70 0.17 11.41 2.75
C LYS A 70 0.18 12.76 3.45
N LYS A 71 -0.32 12.83 4.69
CA LYS A 71 -0.35 14.06 5.49
C LYS A 71 1.06 14.57 5.76
N LYS A 72 2.00 13.68 6.08
CA LYS A 72 3.41 14.02 6.30
C LYS A 72 4.09 14.54 5.03
N GLU A 73 3.99 13.80 3.93
CA GLU A 73 4.62 14.15 2.64
C GLU A 73 3.82 15.19 1.83
N ASN A 74 2.74 15.75 2.40
CA ASN A 74 1.84 16.71 1.76
C ASN A 74 1.27 16.22 0.42
N GLY A 75 0.99 14.92 0.32
CA GLY A 75 0.46 14.30 -0.90
C GLY A 75 1.49 14.14 -2.02
N ASN A 76 2.77 14.33 -1.74
CA ASN A 76 3.86 14.03 -2.68
C ASN A 76 4.37 12.60 -2.49
N VAL A 77 5.07 12.11 -3.51
CA VAL A 77 5.80 10.84 -3.42
C VAL A 77 6.86 10.94 -2.34
N THR A 78 7.07 9.85 -1.60
CA THR A 78 8.07 9.82 -0.54
C THR A 78 9.44 10.01 -1.16
N SER A 79 10.20 10.99 -0.68
CA SER A 79 11.60 11.20 -1.13
C SER A 79 12.55 10.08 -0.66
N LEU A 80 12.06 9.19 0.21
CA LEU A 80 12.80 8.08 0.77
C LEU A 80 12.87 6.91 -0.22
N ASP A 81 14.09 6.61 -0.69
CA ASP A 81 14.37 5.47 -1.57
C ASP A 81 14.29 4.16 -0.78
N TYR A 82 13.13 3.51 -0.75
CA TYR A 82 12.92 2.23 -0.04
C TYR A 82 13.91 1.11 -0.44
N LYS A 83 14.57 1.20 -1.59
CA LYS A 83 15.62 0.25 -2.02
C LYS A 83 16.98 0.52 -1.37
N LYS A 84 17.30 1.78 -1.09
CA LYS A 84 18.60 2.21 -0.52
C LYS A 84 18.51 2.56 0.97
N ALA A 85 17.30 2.79 1.46
CA ALA A 85 17.05 3.15 2.85
C ALA A 85 17.52 2.05 3.80
N SER A 86 18.22 2.47 4.85
CA SER A 86 18.62 1.61 5.94
C SER A 86 17.42 1.20 6.78
N ALA A 87 17.55 0.09 7.53
CA ALA A 87 16.50 -0.34 8.44
C ALA A 87 16.10 0.79 9.40
N GLU A 88 17.08 1.51 9.94
CA GLU A 88 16.87 2.65 10.84
C GLU A 88 16.03 3.76 10.20
N GLU A 89 16.29 4.12 8.93
CA GLU A 89 15.52 5.14 8.22
C GLU A 89 14.07 4.70 7.97
N LEU A 90 13.86 3.43 7.63
CA LEU A 90 12.53 2.86 7.46
C LEU A 90 11.76 2.85 8.77
N HIS A 91 12.42 2.48 9.87
CA HIS A 91 11.83 2.47 11.19
C HIS A 91 11.54 3.88 11.71
N ALA A 92 12.42 4.85 11.44
CA ALA A 92 12.20 6.26 11.76
C ALA A 92 11.02 6.82 10.97
N PHE A 93 10.96 6.54 9.67
CA PHE A 93 9.84 6.93 8.82
C PHE A 93 8.51 6.36 9.34
N MET A 94 8.49 5.06 9.66
CA MET A 94 7.30 4.42 10.24
C MET A 94 6.95 5.01 11.61
N ALA A 95 7.93 5.27 12.47
CA ALA A 95 7.70 5.86 13.79
C ALA A 95 7.11 7.27 13.72
N GLU A 96 7.43 8.06 12.69
CA GLU A 96 6.84 9.38 12.48
C GLU A 96 5.39 9.33 12.01
N VAL A 97 5.01 8.31 11.22
CA VAL A 97 3.61 8.19 10.72
C VAL A 97 2.73 7.38 11.67
N LEU A 98 3.31 6.39 12.35
CA LEU A 98 2.63 5.51 13.27
C LEU A 98 3.65 5.07 14.34
N PRO A 99 3.83 5.83 15.43
CA PRO A 99 4.84 5.53 16.46
C PRO A 99 4.59 4.22 17.20
N ASN A 100 3.35 3.77 17.24
CA ASN A 100 2.90 2.61 18.02
C ASN A 100 2.92 1.28 17.23
N TYR A 101 3.61 1.23 16.09
CA TYR A 101 3.63 0.02 15.26
C TYR A 101 4.46 -1.09 15.93
N ASP A 102 4.02 -2.33 15.73
CA ASP A 102 4.68 -3.50 16.31
C ASP A 102 5.96 -3.82 15.51
N ARG A 103 7.13 -3.57 16.12
CA ARG A 103 8.44 -3.79 15.47
C ARG A 103 8.82 -5.26 15.34
N ASP A 104 8.23 -6.15 16.13
CA ASP A 104 8.46 -7.59 16.08
C ASP A 104 7.71 -8.21 14.90
N ARG A 105 6.48 -7.73 14.64
CA ARG A 105 5.65 -8.20 13.53
C ARG A 105 5.88 -7.46 12.22
N VAL A 106 6.18 -6.16 12.27
CA VAL A 106 6.39 -5.35 11.08
C VAL A 106 7.87 -5.37 10.70
N HIS A 107 8.21 -6.22 9.73
CA HIS A 107 9.56 -6.28 9.20
C HIS A 107 9.86 -5.13 8.24
N THR A 108 11.15 -4.80 8.10
CA THR A 108 11.63 -3.79 7.15
C THR A 108 11.15 -4.04 5.72
N SER A 109 10.94 -5.29 5.32
CA SER A 109 10.36 -5.65 4.02
C SER A 109 8.95 -5.12 3.82
N ASP A 110 8.11 -5.12 4.85
CA ASP A 110 6.73 -4.65 4.77
C ASP A 110 6.68 -3.12 4.76
N ILE A 111 7.58 -2.46 5.50
CA ILE A 111 7.78 -1.00 5.39
C ILE A 111 8.21 -0.62 3.96
N LYS A 112 9.15 -1.38 3.37
CA LYS A 112 9.58 -1.15 1.98
C LYS A 112 8.43 -1.30 0.98
N LYS A 113 7.59 -2.33 1.13
CA LYS A 113 6.40 -2.52 0.28
C LYS A 113 5.41 -1.37 0.44
N LEU A 114 5.18 -0.90 1.67
CA LEU A 114 4.29 0.22 1.94
C LEU A 114 4.73 1.47 1.17
N ILE A 115 6.01 1.87 1.30
CA ILE A 115 6.54 3.06 0.62
C ILE A 115 6.47 2.88 -0.89
N GLN A 116 6.78 1.69 -1.40
CA GLN A 116 6.65 1.38 -2.82
C GLN A 116 5.20 1.57 -3.30
N TRP A 117 4.21 1.06 -2.56
CA TRP A 117 2.80 1.19 -2.90
C TRP A 117 2.32 2.64 -2.81
N TYR A 118 2.69 3.36 -1.76
CA TYR A 118 2.40 4.78 -1.61
C TYR A 118 2.89 5.59 -2.80
N ASN A 119 4.16 5.41 -3.18
CA ASN A 119 4.76 6.11 -4.33
C ASN A 119 4.03 5.79 -5.64
N LEU A 120 3.65 4.54 -5.86
CA LEU A 120 2.90 4.13 -7.05
C LEU A 120 1.51 4.77 -7.08
N LEU A 121 0.81 4.81 -5.94
CA LEU A 121 -0.53 5.38 -5.88
C LEU A 121 -0.50 6.89 -6.13
N VAL A 122 0.36 7.62 -5.41
CA VAL A 122 0.52 9.07 -5.58
C VAL A 122 0.96 9.41 -7.01
N SER A 123 1.90 8.66 -7.59
CA SER A 123 2.35 8.87 -8.96
C SER A 123 1.26 8.65 -10.00
N ASN A 124 0.21 7.89 -9.69
CA ASN A 124 -0.95 7.68 -10.57
C ASN A 124 -2.13 8.58 -10.23
N GLY A 125 -1.99 9.48 -9.24
CA GLY A 125 -3.07 10.37 -8.78
C GLY A 125 -4.11 9.68 -7.89
N GLU A 126 -3.86 8.43 -7.49
CA GLU A 126 -4.68 7.71 -6.51
C GLU A 126 -4.31 8.23 -5.12
N THR A 127 -4.92 9.36 -4.72
CA THR A 127 -4.64 10.01 -3.44
C THR A 127 -5.71 9.75 -2.38
N ASP A 128 -6.72 8.94 -2.71
CA ASP A 128 -7.85 8.59 -1.84
C ASP A 128 -7.60 7.20 -1.24
N PHE A 129 -6.88 7.17 -0.11
CA PHE A 129 -6.47 5.94 0.57
C PHE A 129 -7.49 5.44 1.58
N VAL A 130 -8.32 6.32 2.11
CA VAL A 130 -9.38 5.98 3.06
C VAL A 130 -10.64 6.66 2.55
N GLU A 131 -11.74 5.91 2.44
CA GLU A 131 -13.05 6.55 2.37
C GLU A 131 -13.24 7.24 3.71
N THR A 132 -12.94 8.54 3.74
CA THR A 132 -13.02 9.35 4.95
C THR A 132 -14.46 9.36 5.46
N GLU A 133 -14.80 8.44 6.36
CA GLU A 133 -15.65 8.80 7.48
C GLU A 133 -14.80 9.60 8.46
N LYS A 134 -14.60 10.87 8.11
CA LYS A 134 -14.73 12.02 9.00
C LYS A 134 -14.50 11.72 10.50
N ALA A 135 -13.25 11.49 10.91
CA ALA A 135 -12.87 11.60 12.31
C ALA A 135 -12.69 13.09 12.67
N ALA A 136 -13.81 13.79 12.88
CA ALA A 136 -13.96 14.92 13.79
C ALA A 136 -15.41 15.44 13.70
N GLU A 137 -16.30 14.91 14.54
CA GLU A 137 -17.02 15.70 15.55
C GLU A 137 -17.49 14.80 16.70
#